data_AF-A0A9W8LX72-F1
#
_entry.id   AF-A0A9W8LX72-F1
#
_cell.length_a   1.000
_cell.length_b   1.000
_cell.length_c   1.000
_cell.angle_alpha   90.00
_cell.angle_beta   90.00
_cell.angle_gamma   90.00
#
_symmetry.space_group_name_H-M   'P 1'
#
loop_
_entity.id
_entity.type
_entity.pdbx_description
1 polymer ?
#
loop_
_entity_poly.entity_id
_entity_poly.type
_entity_poly.pdbx_seq_one_letter_code
_entity_poly.pdbx_strand_id
1 'polypeptide(L)'
;PHIEATDETTAMYRAFWSLQEYFADPQLLLQAEEQGGFKKFAQAALQTIDEFRRTNGNRAATLAFDPTGKETLRHLTSPALLQMQFGDAQFKCQVLLQLLIFTKYVMSMSGDRIKKLKETATNKFVLHELQLSDDESKQLQDIRKRAGNQLVSAANDRGVFSRTAQFVLFHETCWAKWKAESCKPFELPPLTALVEEVQAAAQEFLKVQSVEFSGQTIPMGSEHLAEVWQTAVAPSDLQMLGEQVSSMDLLAAMSRLDIYCRDDSDYELLTASEQTRADLLQWRALRSSVFDNMFRKVDPSSHSLATLREEVFPQPSDIEMVSHDTSSAMEVG
;
A
#
# COMPACT_ATOMS: atom_id res chain seq x y z
N PRO A 1 50.62 -43.11 -20.38
CA PRO A 1 50.87 -42.00 -21.34
C PRO A 1 51.57 -40.84 -20.62
N HIS A 2 52.88 -40.72 -20.79
CA HIS A 2 53.63 -39.54 -20.33
C HIS A 2 53.18 -38.35 -21.15
N ILE A 3 52.42 -37.44 -20.54
CA ILE A 3 52.10 -36.14 -21.12
C ILE A 3 53.39 -35.32 -21.00
N GLU A 4 54.15 -35.20 -22.10
CA GLU A 4 55.26 -34.26 -22.16
C GLU A 4 54.68 -32.85 -21.96
N ALA A 5 55.12 -32.18 -20.89
CA ALA A 5 54.69 -30.83 -20.59
C ALA A 5 55.23 -29.89 -21.68
N THR A 6 54.33 -29.33 -22.49
CA THR A 6 54.70 -28.29 -23.45
C THR A 6 55.09 -27.01 -22.69
N ASP A 7 55.92 -26.17 -23.30
CA ASP A 7 56.43 -24.93 -22.67
C ASP A 7 55.28 -24.02 -22.18
N GLU A 8 54.17 -23.98 -22.95
CA GLU A 8 52.95 -23.24 -22.59
C GLU A 8 52.29 -23.74 -21.29
N THR A 9 52.24 -25.06 -21.08
CA THR A 9 51.66 -25.65 -19.86
C THR A 9 52.51 -25.35 -18.63
N THR A 10 53.82 -25.29 -18.81
CA THR A 10 54.76 -24.92 -17.74
C THR A 10 54.63 -23.45 -17.38
N ALA A 11 54.47 -22.56 -18.37
CA ALA A 11 54.23 -21.15 -18.15
C ALA A 11 52.91 -20.88 -17.41
N MET A 12 51.82 -21.55 -17.83
CA MET A 12 50.53 -21.49 -17.12
C MET A 12 50.65 -21.98 -15.68
N TYR A 13 51.30 -23.12 -15.48
CA TYR A 13 51.47 -23.69 -14.14
C TYR A 13 52.18 -22.70 -13.22
N ARG A 14 53.28 -22.08 -13.69
CA ARG A 14 54.01 -21.07 -12.92
C ARG A 14 53.16 -19.83 -12.64
N ALA A 15 52.40 -19.35 -13.62
CA ALA A 15 51.51 -18.20 -13.43
C ALA A 15 50.38 -18.49 -12.44
N PHE A 16 49.79 -19.68 -12.50
CA PHE A 16 48.73 -20.09 -11.58
C PHE A 16 49.24 -20.24 -10.14
N TRP A 17 50.41 -20.85 -9.94
CA TRP A 17 50.94 -21.05 -8.58
C TRP A 17 51.56 -19.78 -8.00
N SER A 18 52.09 -18.87 -8.82
CA SER A 18 52.45 -17.54 -8.31
C SER A 18 51.23 -16.76 -7.85
N LEU A 19 50.04 -16.97 -8.44
CA LEU A 19 48.78 -16.43 -7.93
C LEU A 19 48.48 -16.91 -6.51
N GLN A 20 48.74 -18.18 -6.22
CA GLN A 20 48.52 -18.77 -4.89
C GLN A 20 49.49 -18.22 -3.84
N GLU A 21 50.72 -17.86 -4.22
CA GLU A 21 51.65 -17.18 -3.34
C GLU A 21 51.09 -15.82 -2.88
N TYR A 22 50.48 -15.05 -3.80
CA TYR A 22 49.80 -13.80 -3.45
C TYR A 22 48.58 -14.01 -2.55
N PHE A 23 47.83 -15.11 -2.73
CA PHE A 23 46.71 -15.43 -1.85
C PHE A 23 47.16 -15.84 -0.44
N ALA A 24 48.30 -16.53 -0.33
CA ALA A 24 48.87 -16.93 0.95
C ALA A 24 49.42 -15.74 1.74
N ASP A 25 50.08 -14.81 1.06
CA ASP A 25 50.58 -13.58 1.67
C ASP A 25 50.19 -12.33 0.85
N PRO A 26 49.09 -11.66 1.23
CA PRO A 26 48.67 -10.41 0.60
C PRO A 26 49.65 -9.26 0.74
N GLN A 27 50.62 -9.32 1.68
CA GLN A 27 51.64 -8.29 1.83
C GLN A 27 52.69 -8.35 0.71
N LEU A 28 52.82 -9.48 0.02
CA LEU A 28 53.67 -9.57 -1.17
C LEU A 28 53.24 -8.57 -2.26
N LEU A 29 51.96 -8.20 -2.29
CA LEU A 29 51.47 -7.19 -3.24
C LEU A 29 52.00 -5.78 -2.91
N LEU A 30 52.30 -5.49 -1.63
CA LEU A 30 52.97 -4.25 -1.18
C LEU A 30 54.45 -4.27 -1.53
N GLN A 31 55.13 -5.35 -1.13
CA GLN A 31 56.58 -5.45 -1.30
C GLN A 31 56.97 -5.51 -2.78
N ALA A 32 56.10 -6.06 -3.61
CA ALA A 32 56.32 -6.14 -5.05
C ALA A 32 55.89 -4.87 -5.80
N GLU A 33 55.37 -3.82 -5.16
CA GLU A 33 55.07 -2.54 -5.82
C GLU A 33 56.30 -1.99 -6.56
N GLU A 34 57.47 -2.06 -5.93
CA GLU A 34 58.77 -1.69 -6.53
C GLU A 34 59.18 -2.59 -7.72
N GLN A 35 58.63 -3.80 -7.82
CA GLN A 35 58.98 -4.81 -8.84
C GLN A 35 57.84 -5.11 -9.84
N GLY A 36 56.75 -4.33 -9.83
CA GLY A 36 55.59 -4.54 -10.70
C GLY A 36 54.73 -5.76 -10.33
N GLY A 37 54.65 -6.08 -9.03
CA GLY A 37 53.90 -7.21 -8.49
C GLY A 37 52.42 -7.20 -8.80
N PHE A 38 51.77 -6.03 -8.74
CA PHE A 38 50.36 -5.90 -9.12
C PHE A 38 50.12 -6.34 -10.57
N LYS A 39 51.00 -5.95 -11.50
CA LYS A 39 50.90 -6.35 -12.91
C LYS A 39 51.05 -7.86 -13.09
N LYS A 40 51.99 -8.49 -12.38
CA LYS A 40 52.18 -9.95 -12.40
C LYS A 40 50.95 -10.67 -11.85
N PHE A 41 50.43 -10.21 -10.72
CA PHE A 41 49.19 -10.71 -10.13
C PHE A 41 48.01 -10.56 -11.10
N ALA A 42 47.80 -9.37 -11.66
CA ALA A 42 46.70 -9.08 -12.58
C ALA A 42 46.78 -9.95 -13.84
N GLN A 43 47.96 -10.11 -14.41
CA GLN A 43 48.19 -10.98 -15.55
C GLN A 43 47.88 -12.44 -15.22
N ALA A 44 48.39 -12.96 -14.11
CA ALA A 44 48.14 -14.34 -13.67
C ALA A 44 46.65 -14.60 -13.39
N ALA A 45 45.97 -13.65 -12.73
CA ALA A 45 44.54 -13.72 -12.44
C ALA A 45 43.71 -13.73 -13.72
N LEU A 46 43.99 -12.83 -14.66
CA LEU A 46 43.28 -12.76 -15.95
C LEU A 46 43.51 -14.01 -16.79
N GLN A 47 44.75 -14.51 -16.87
CA GLN A 47 45.06 -15.77 -17.56
C GLN A 47 44.28 -16.95 -16.96
N THR A 48 44.19 -17.03 -15.63
CA THR A 48 43.43 -18.09 -14.94
C THR A 48 41.93 -17.99 -15.24
N ILE A 49 41.34 -16.79 -15.19
CA ILE A 49 39.93 -16.56 -15.53
C ILE A 49 39.64 -16.92 -17.00
N ASP A 50 40.53 -16.53 -17.92
CA ASP A 50 40.36 -16.83 -19.34
C ASP A 50 40.44 -18.34 -19.61
N GLU A 51 41.31 -19.07 -18.89
CA GLU A 51 41.38 -20.52 -19.01
C GLU A 51 40.14 -21.23 -18.43
N PHE A 52 39.64 -20.76 -17.30
CA PHE A 52 38.37 -21.27 -16.75
C PHE A 52 37.22 -21.06 -17.73
N ARG A 53 37.21 -19.93 -18.46
CA ARG A 53 36.22 -19.68 -19.52
C ARG A 53 36.35 -20.67 -20.67
N ARG A 54 37.56 -21.00 -21.11
CA ARG A 54 37.80 -21.99 -22.20
C ARG A 54 37.36 -23.39 -21.80
N THR A 55 37.67 -23.79 -20.57
CA THR A 55 37.40 -25.14 -20.04
C THR A 55 35.95 -25.33 -19.58
N ASN A 56 35.13 -24.27 -19.51
CA ASN A 56 33.70 -24.37 -19.14
C ASN A 56 32.83 -25.08 -20.20
N GLY A 57 33.37 -25.37 -21.40
CA GLY A 57 32.63 -26.04 -22.49
C GLY A 57 32.36 -27.53 -22.29
N ASN A 58 33.07 -28.21 -21.38
CA ASN A 58 32.95 -29.66 -21.20
C ASN A 58 32.41 -29.99 -19.81
N ARG A 59 31.12 -30.36 -19.76
CA ARG A 59 30.40 -30.90 -18.59
C ARG A 59 30.42 -29.96 -17.38
N ALA A 60 29.42 -29.08 -17.33
CA ALA A 60 29.06 -28.36 -16.12
C ALA A 60 28.56 -29.35 -15.04
N ALA A 61 29.48 -30.00 -14.35
CA ALA A 61 29.19 -30.84 -13.20
C ALA A 61 28.54 -29.94 -12.15
N THR A 62 27.28 -30.22 -11.80
CA THR A 62 26.66 -29.63 -10.62
C THR A 62 27.56 -29.90 -9.44
N LEU A 63 27.83 -28.88 -8.61
CA LEU A 63 28.59 -29.02 -7.38
C LEU A 63 27.97 -30.12 -6.52
N ALA A 64 28.49 -31.34 -6.63
CA ALA A 64 28.05 -32.47 -5.84
C ALA A 64 28.68 -32.31 -4.47
N PHE A 65 27.86 -32.09 -3.45
CA PHE A 65 28.30 -32.17 -2.06
C PHE A 65 28.45 -33.64 -1.72
N ASP A 66 29.68 -34.10 -1.43
CA ASP A 66 29.90 -35.44 -0.91
C ASP A 66 29.88 -35.39 0.64
N PRO A 67 28.78 -35.83 1.30
CA PRO A 67 28.69 -35.83 2.75
C PRO A 67 29.68 -36.79 3.42
N THR A 68 30.38 -37.63 2.65
CA THR A 68 31.32 -38.65 3.16
C THR A 68 32.68 -38.06 3.57
N GLY A 69 32.96 -36.79 3.29
CA GLY A 69 34.19 -36.10 3.72
C GLY A 69 35.49 -36.64 3.11
N LYS A 70 35.40 -37.43 2.02
CA LYS A 70 36.55 -37.94 1.23
C LYS A 70 37.06 -36.94 0.20
N GLU A 71 36.73 -35.67 0.35
CA GLU A 71 37.22 -34.60 -0.52
C GLU A 71 38.72 -34.37 -0.26
N THR A 72 39.49 -34.19 -1.33
CA THR A 72 40.91 -33.86 -1.22
C THR A 72 41.06 -32.48 -0.60
N LEU A 73 41.36 -32.42 0.70
CA LEU A 73 41.51 -31.18 1.50
C LEU A 73 42.68 -30.27 1.05
N ARG A 74 43.51 -30.70 0.09
CA ARG A 74 44.64 -29.92 -0.45
C ARG A 74 44.66 -29.97 -1.97
N HIS A 75 44.96 -28.83 -2.59
CA HIS A 75 45.18 -28.76 -4.03
C HIS A 75 46.36 -29.65 -4.44
N LEU A 76 46.19 -30.44 -5.50
CA LEU A 76 47.27 -31.26 -6.04
C LEU A 76 48.15 -30.37 -6.92
N THR A 77 49.40 -30.12 -6.50
CA THR A 77 50.35 -29.22 -7.17
C THR A 77 51.12 -29.89 -8.31
N SER A 78 50.68 -31.05 -8.82
CA SER A 78 51.39 -31.67 -9.95
C SER A 78 51.07 -30.94 -11.26
N PRO A 79 52.08 -30.57 -12.09
CA PRO A 79 51.85 -29.93 -13.39
C PRO A 79 50.92 -30.72 -14.32
N ALA A 80 51.05 -32.05 -14.32
CA ALA A 80 50.22 -32.93 -15.15
C ALA A 80 48.76 -32.98 -14.68
N LEU A 81 48.47 -32.66 -13.41
CA LEU A 81 47.12 -32.69 -12.85
C LEU A 81 46.40 -31.35 -13.00
N LEU A 82 47.13 -30.24 -13.14
CA LEU A 82 46.55 -28.90 -13.19
C LEU A 82 45.54 -28.75 -14.34
N GLN A 83 45.86 -29.29 -15.53
CA GLN A 83 44.95 -29.26 -16.68
C GLN A 83 43.64 -30.02 -16.42
N MET A 84 43.73 -31.15 -15.71
CA MET A 84 42.56 -31.94 -15.34
C MET A 84 41.72 -31.22 -14.28
N GLN A 85 42.37 -30.57 -13.31
CA GLN A 85 41.71 -29.77 -12.27
C GLN A 85 41.01 -28.53 -12.85
N PHE A 86 41.54 -27.95 -13.92
CA PHE A 86 40.87 -26.86 -14.64
C PHE A 86 39.59 -27.32 -15.35
N GLY A 87 39.33 -28.63 -15.46
CA GLY A 87 38.03 -29.16 -15.86
C GLY A 87 37.03 -29.28 -14.71
N ASP A 88 37.50 -29.30 -13.45
CA ASP A 88 36.66 -29.53 -12.28
C ASP A 88 35.95 -28.24 -11.81
N ALA A 89 34.63 -28.32 -11.66
CA ALA A 89 33.78 -27.22 -11.20
C ALA A 89 34.09 -26.82 -9.75
N GLN A 90 34.36 -27.78 -8.86
CA GLN A 90 34.66 -27.51 -7.45
C GLN A 90 35.96 -26.71 -7.34
N PHE A 91 37.01 -27.16 -8.03
CA PHE A 91 38.29 -26.48 -8.07
C PHE A 91 38.18 -25.05 -8.61
N LYS A 92 37.43 -24.83 -9.71
CA LYS A 92 37.16 -23.49 -10.24
C LYS A 92 36.47 -22.60 -9.22
N CYS A 93 35.41 -23.11 -8.57
CA CYS A 93 34.68 -22.36 -7.56
C CYS A 93 35.57 -21.95 -6.38
N GLN A 94 36.46 -22.84 -5.92
CA GLN A 94 37.42 -22.54 -4.86
C GLN A 94 38.39 -21.43 -5.26
N VAL A 95 39.02 -21.52 -6.43
CA VAL A 95 39.98 -20.51 -6.92
C VAL A 95 39.29 -19.16 -7.17
N LEU A 96 38.09 -19.17 -7.78
CA LEU A 96 37.33 -17.95 -8.02
C LEU A 96 36.88 -17.30 -6.71
N LEU A 97 36.50 -18.09 -5.70
CA LEU A 97 36.18 -17.59 -4.37
C LEU A 97 37.40 -16.98 -3.68
N GLN A 98 38.56 -17.64 -3.73
CA GLN A 98 39.83 -17.09 -3.23
C GLN A 98 40.14 -15.73 -3.87
N LEU A 99 39.97 -15.63 -5.20
CA LEU A 99 40.18 -14.37 -5.92
C LEU A 99 39.19 -13.27 -5.49
N LEU A 100 37.93 -13.62 -5.24
CA LEU A 100 36.93 -12.66 -4.73
C LEU A 100 37.24 -12.20 -3.31
N ILE A 101 37.68 -13.10 -2.42
CA ILE A 101 38.13 -12.76 -1.05
C ILE A 101 39.34 -11.82 -1.13
N PHE A 102 40.35 -12.19 -1.93
CA PHE A 102 41.58 -11.42 -2.07
C PHE A 102 41.33 -10.01 -2.63
N THR A 103 40.62 -9.91 -3.76
CA THR A 103 40.27 -8.60 -4.35
C THR A 103 39.43 -7.75 -3.39
N LYS A 104 38.53 -8.36 -2.61
CA LYS A 104 37.75 -7.65 -1.58
C LYS A 104 38.64 -7.13 -0.45
N TYR A 105 39.60 -7.92 0.03
CA TYR A 105 40.57 -7.52 1.05
C TYR A 105 41.40 -6.33 0.57
N VAL A 106 42.06 -6.46 -0.58
CA VAL A 106 42.89 -5.42 -1.20
C VAL A 106 42.12 -4.12 -1.38
N MET A 107 40.87 -4.18 -1.89
CA MET A 107 40.01 -3.00 -2.02
C MET A 107 39.56 -2.40 -0.68
N SER A 108 39.48 -3.19 0.39
CA SER A 108 39.11 -2.69 1.73
C SER A 108 40.28 -1.98 2.41
N MET A 109 41.50 -2.41 2.10
CA MET A 109 42.76 -1.90 2.63
C MET A 109 43.35 -0.75 1.81
N SER A 110 42.64 -0.28 0.78
CA SER A 110 43.08 0.78 -0.11
C SER A 110 42.06 1.92 -0.27
N GLY A 111 42.54 3.08 -0.69
CA GLY A 111 41.74 4.26 -1.03
C GLY A 111 40.93 4.83 0.13
N ASP A 112 39.69 5.24 -0.13
CA ASP A 112 38.85 5.90 0.88
C ASP A 112 38.26 4.95 1.93
N ARG A 113 38.26 3.64 1.65
CA ARG A 113 37.70 2.63 2.56
C ARG A 113 38.56 2.45 3.79
N ILE A 114 39.88 2.41 3.62
CA ILE A 114 40.80 2.35 4.76
C ILE A 114 40.80 3.66 5.56
N LYS A 115 40.63 4.83 4.92
CA LYS A 115 40.50 6.11 5.64
C LYS A 115 39.31 6.11 6.60
N LYS A 116 38.13 5.72 6.10
CA LYS A 116 36.92 5.58 6.92
C LYS A 116 37.09 4.55 8.03
N LEU A 117 37.79 3.45 7.75
CA LEU A 117 38.09 2.44 8.75
C LEU A 117 39.04 2.98 9.83
N LYS A 118 40.09 3.72 9.44
CA LYS A 118 41.03 4.38 10.36
C LYS A 118 40.34 5.36 11.31
N GLU A 119 39.34 6.11 10.83
CA GLU A 119 38.56 7.04 11.67
C GLU A 119 37.78 6.32 12.78
N THR A 120 37.28 5.12 12.50
CA THR A 120 36.44 4.36 13.44
C THR A 120 37.24 3.31 14.24
N ALA A 121 38.43 2.95 13.76
CA ALA A 121 39.23 1.86 14.30
C ALA A 121 39.90 2.24 15.62
N THR A 122 39.56 1.52 16.67
CA THR A 122 40.27 1.52 17.94
C THR A 122 41.43 0.52 17.93
N ASN A 123 41.30 -0.57 17.16
CA ASN A 123 42.33 -1.59 17.00
C ASN A 123 43.19 -1.35 15.74
N LYS A 124 44.46 -0.95 15.93
CA LYS A 124 45.41 -0.66 14.85
C LYS A 124 46.02 -1.90 14.19
N PHE A 125 45.96 -3.07 14.84
CA PHE A 125 46.54 -4.31 14.29
C PHE A 125 45.78 -4.86 13.09
N VAL A 126 44.53 -4.42 12.90
CA VAL A 126 43.66 -4.84 11.79
C VAL A 126 43.92 -4.00 10.53
N LEU A 127 44.67 -2.90 10.65
CA LEU A 127 44.88 -1.94 9.58
C LEU A 127 46.19 -2.22 8.87
N HIS A 128 46.08 -2.71 7.63
CA HIS A 128 47.21 -2.79 6.70
C HIS A 128 46.91 -1.82 5.56
N GLU A 129 47.69 -0.76 5.43
CA GLU A 129 47.48 0.22 4.36
C GLU A 129 48.15 -0.23 3.08
N LEU A 130 47.34 -0.28 2.02
CA LEU A 130 47.75 -0.64 0.69
C LEU A 130 47.54 0.55 -0.24
N GLN A 131 48.63 1.14 -0.72
CA GLN A 131 48.57 2.16 -1.76
C GLN A 131 48.33 1.46 -3.09
N LEU A 132 47.30 1.90 -3.81
CA LEU A 132 47.02 1.46 -5.18
C LEU A 132 46.81 2.70 -6.02
N SER A 133 47.33 2.68 -7.23
CA SER A 133 46.99 3.69 -8.24
C SER A 133 45.51 3.57 -8.64
N ASP A 134 44.93 4.67 -9.11
CA ASP A 134 43.56 4.70 -9.62
C ASP A 134 43.35 3.72 -10.78
N ASP A 135 44.38 3.48 -11.61
CA ASP A 135 44.34 2.51 -12.70
C ASP A 135 44.31 1.07 -12.17
N GLU A 136 45.15 0.77 -11.17
CA GLU A 136 45.20 -0.56 -10.53
C GLU A 136 43.90 -0.88 -9.81
N SER A 137 43.30 0.11 -9.15
CA SER A 137 41.97 -0.01 -8.54
C SER A 137 40.89 -0.36 -9.57
N LYS A 138 40.92 0.27 -10.76
CA LYS A 138 40.00 -0.06 -11.87
C LYS A 138 40.25 -1.45 -12.42
N GLN A 139 41.51 -1.84 -12.62
CA GLN A 139 41.85 -3.21 -13.05
C GLN A 139 41.40 -4.26 -12.05
N LEU A 140 41.57 -4.00 -10.75
CA LEU A 140 41.12 -4.90 -9.70
C LEU A 140 39.58 -5.03 -9.67
N GLN A 141 38.86 -3.94 -9.89
CA GLN A 141 37.40 -3.97 -10.07
C GLN A 141 36.97 -4.79 -11.28
N ASP A 142 37.70 -4.69 -12.39
CA ASP A 142 37.44 -5.50 -13.59
C ASP A 142 37.70 -6.99 -13.34
N ILE A 143 38.84 -7.34 -12.73
CA ILE A 143 39.16 -8.73 -12.33
C ILE A 143 38.06 -9.28 -11.43
N ARG A 144 37.62 -8.52 -10.42
CA ARG A 144 36.53 -8.90 -9.52
C ARG A 144 35.22 -9.16 -10.28
N LYS A 145 34.85 -8.29 -11.21
CA LYS A 145 33.63 -8.44 -12.04
C LYS A 145 33.72 -9.71 -12.89
N ARG A 146 34.85 -9.93 -13.56
CA ARG A 146 35.08 -11.12 -14.39
C ARG A 146 35.04 -12.40 -13.55
N ALA A 147 35.67 -12.40 -12.38
CA ALA A 147 35.66 -13.55 -11.46
C ALA A 147 34.24 -13.86 -10.97
N GLY A 148 33.46 -12.85 -10.59
CA GLY A 148 32.06 -13.02 -10.17
C GLY A 148 31.18 -13.59 -11.30
N ASN A 149 31.32 -13.08 -12.52
CA ASN A 149 30.59 -13.60 -13.67
C ASN A 149 30.97 -15.06 -14.00
N GLN A 150 32.26 -15.39 -13.91
CA GLN A 150 32.71 -16.77 -14.10
C GLN A 150 32.21 -17.70 -12.99
N LEU A 151 32.07 -17.22 -11.75
CA LEU A 151 31.58 -18.03 -10.65
C LEU A 151 30.13 -18.49 -10.86
N VAL A 152 29.29 -17.61 -11.42
CA VAL A 152 27.91 -17.96 -11.81
C VAL A 152 27.91 -19.07 -12.87
N SER A 153 28.82 -19.00 -13.83
CA SER A 153 28.94 -20.00 -14.90
C SER A 153 29.54 -21.33 -14.42
N ALA A 154 30.49 -21.29 -13.47
CA ALA A 154 31.23 -22.46 -13.02
C ALA A 154 30.40 -23.40 -12.13
N ALA A 155 29.56 -22.85 -11.25
CA ALA A 155 28.78 -23.64 -10.29
C ALA A 155 27.56 -24.36 -10.92
N ASN A 156 27.04 -23.86 -12.05
CA ASN A 156 25.85 -24.38 -12.74
C ASN A 156 24.64 -24.62 -11.81
N ASP A 157 24.47 -23.78 -10.80
CA ASP A 157 23.52 -23.93 -9.71
C ASP A 157 22.46 -22.81 -9.69
N ARG A 158 22.21 -22.20 -10.86
CA ARG A 158 21.35 -21.02 -11.01
C ARG A 158 21.80 -19.83 -10.12
N GLY A 159 23.10 -19.74 -9.82
CA GLY A 159 23.72 -18.63 -9.10
C GLY A 159 23.46 -18.64 -7.59
N VAL A 160 23.14 -19.79 -6.99
CA VAL A 160 22.97 -19.92 -5.54
C VAL A 160 24.31 -19.72 -4.82
N PHE A 161 25.38 -20.36 -5.32
CA PHE A 161 26.74 -20.28 -4.81
C PHE A 161 27.29 -18.87 -4.94
N SER A 162 27.09 -18.23 -6.10
CA SER A 162 27.52 -16.84 -6.29
C SER A 162 26.81 -15.88 -5.33
N ARG A 163 25.50 -16.05 -5.09
CA ARG A 163 24.76 -15.22 -4.12
C ARG A 163 25.22 -15.49 -2.68
N THR A 164 25.45 -16.75 -2.33
CA THR A 164 25.98 -17.14 -1.03
C THR A 164 27.37 -16.57 -0.80
N ALA A 165 28.27 -16.67 -1.77
CA ALA A 165 29.60 -16.07 -1.72
C ALA A 165 29.53 -14.54 -1.54
N GLN A 166 28.63 -13.86 -2.25
CA GLN A 166 28.42 -12.41 -2.05
C GLN A 166 27.93 -12.08 -0.64
N PHE A 167 26.98 -12.87 -0.10
CA PHE A 167 26.47 -12.71 1.25
C PHE A 167 27.56 -12.92 2.31
N VAL A 168 28.37 -13.98 2.17
CA VAL A 168 29.52 -14.25 3.06
C VAL A 168 30.54 -13.10 2.99
N LEU A 169 30.92 -12.65 1.79
CA LEU A 169 31.85 -11.52 1.63
C LEU A 169 31.30 -10.19 2.18
N PHE A 170 29.99 -10.00 2.16
CA PHE A 170 29.34 -8.87 2.82
C PHE A 170 29.46 -8.97 4.33
N HIS A 171 29.13 -10.14 4.90
CA HIS A 171 29.23 -10.38 6.33
C HIS A 171 30.67 -10.26 6.85
N GLU A 172 31.66 -10.74 6.09
CA GLU A 172 33.10 -10.54 6.36
C GLU A 172 33.46 -9.04 6.45
N THR A 173 32.82 -8.18 5.67
CA THR A 173 33.05 -6.73 5.74
C THR A 173 32.55 -6.16 7.07
N CYS A 174 31.37 -6.58 7.51
CA CYS A 174 30.81 -6.20 8.80
C CYS A 174 31.67 -6.73 9.94
N TRP A 175 32.15 -7.96 9.84
CA TRP A 175 33.02 -8.60 10.81
C TRP A 175 34.36 -7.87 10.96
N ALA A 176 35.01 -7.55 9.82
CA ALA A 176 36.25 -6.78 9.81
C ALA A 176 36.06 -5.40 10.46
N LYS A 177 34.95 -4.71 10.17
CA LYS A 177 34.61 -3.43 10.81
C LYS A 177 34.42 -3.58 12.31
N TRP A 178 33.62 -4.55 12.75
CA TRP A 178 33.37 -4.80 14.17
C TRP A 178 34.67 -5.13 14.94
N LYS A 179 35.56 -5.92 14.34
CA LYS A 179 36.89 -6.20 14.90
C LYS A 179 37.77 -4.94 14.96
N ALA A 180 37.73 -4.09 13.94
CA ALA A 180 38.45 -2.81 13.95
C ALA A 180 37.96 -1.88 15.08
N GLU A 181 36.70 -1.98 15.46
CA GLU A 181 36.08 -1.26 16.59
C GLU A 181 36.35 -1.91 17.96
N SER A 182 37.29 -2.85 18.07
CA SER A 182 37.61 -3.61 19.28
C SER A 182 36.46 -4.47 19.81
N CYS A 183 35.68 -5.06 18.90
CA CYS A 183 34.71 -6.10 19.24
C CYS A 183 33.68 -5.65 20.29
N LYS A 184 32.99 -4.54 20.03
CA LYS A 184 31.95 -4.02 20.94
C LYS A 184 30.93 -5.11 21.30
N PRO A 185 30.49 -5.20 22.56
CA PRO A 185 29.50 -6.19 22.96
C PRO A 185 28.21 -5.97 22.15
N PHE A 186 27.68 -7.07 21.59
CA PHE A 186 26.40 -7.11 20.87
C PHE A 186 25.33 -7.86 21.68
N GLU A 187 25.65 -8.22 22.93
CA GLU A 187 24.73 -8.87 23.85
C GLU A 187 23.58 -7.91 24.19
N LEU A 188 22.36 -8.37 23.98
CA LEU A 188 21.19 -7.66 24.49
C LEU A 188 21.16 -7.78 26.02
N PRO A 189 20.63 -6.77 26.72
CA PRO A 189 20.37 -6.89 28.15
C PRO A 189 19.50 -8.14 28.43
N PRO A 190 19.68 -8.78 29.60
CA PRO A 190 18.97 -10.00 29.93
C PRO A 190 17.46 -9.80 29.85
N LEU A 191 16.76 -10.79 29.29
CA LEU A 191 15.31 -10.76 29.03
C LEU A 191 14.50 -10.43 30.28
N THR A 192 15.01 -10.73 31.48
CA THR A 192 14.37 -10.42 32.76
C THR A 192 14.08 -8.93 32.93
N ALA A 193 15.01 -8.05 32.55
CA ALA A 193 14.81 -6.60 32.63
C ALA A 193 13.73 -6.14 31.63
N LEU A 194 13.74 -6.71 30.43
CA LEU A 194 12.74 -6.41 29.39
C LEU A 194 11.33 -6.89 29.79
N VAL A 195 11.24 -8.05 30.46
CA VAL A 195 9.97 -8.59 30.95
C VAL A 195 9.41 -7.71 32.07
N GLU A 196 10.24 -7.22 32.98
CA GLU A 196 9.81 -6.28 34.03
C GLU A 196 9.30 -4.96 33.43
N GLU A 197 9.99 -4.40 32.43
CA GLU A 197 9.56 -3.18 31.73
C GLU A 197 8.23 -3.38 30.98
N VAL A 198 8.09 -4.50 30.27
CA VAL A 198 6.85 -4.83 29.54
C VAL A 198 5.69 -5.09 30.51
N GLN A 199 5.96 -5.75 31.63
CA GLN A 199 4.95 -5.97 32.68
C GLN A 199 4.53 -4.66 33.35
N ALA A 200 5.46 -3.75 33.62
CA ALA A 200 5.15 -2.42 34.14
C ALA A 200 4.29 -1.62 33.14
N ALA A 201 4.66 -1.61 31.86
CA ALA A 201 3.89 -0.94 30.82
C ALA A 201 2.48 -1.54 30.63
N ALA A 202 2.35 -2.87 30.71
CA ALA A 202 1.06 -3.55 30.64
C ALA A 202 0.18 -3.23 31.87
N GLN A 203 0.77 -3.16 33.06
CA GLN A 203 0.05 -2.74 34.27
C GLN A 203 -0.40 -1.28 34.22
N GLU A 204 0.41 -0.39 33.63
CA GLU A 204 0.01 0.99 33.38
C GLU A 204 -1.13 1.09 32.35
N PHE A 205 -1.08 0.29 31.29
CA PHE A 205 -2.16 0.22 30.31
C PHE A 205 -3.48 -0.28 30.91
N LEU A 206 -3.41 -1.28 31.81
CA LEU A 206 -4.58 -1.77 32.55
C LEU A 206 -5.09 -0.80 33.62
N LYS A 207 -4.25 0.15 34.07
CA LYS A 207 -4.67 1.23 34.97
C LYS A 207 -5.37 2.38 34.25
N VAL A 208 -5.42 2.39 32.91
CA VAL A 208 -6.28 3.31 32.16
C VAL A 208 -7.71 3.09 32.66
N GLN A 209 -8.25 4.15 33.25
CA GLN A 209 -9.40 4.16 34.15
C GLN A 209 -10.58 3.34 33.64
N SER A 210 -11.27 2.67 34.57
CA SER A 210 -12.65 2.24 34.35
C SER A 210 -13.42 3.41 33.76
N VAL A 211 -13.85 3.28 32.51
CA VAL A 211 -14.74 4.27 31.90
C VAL A 211 -16.00 4.22 32.74
N GLU A 212 -16.21 5.23 33.58
CA GLU A 212 -17.49 5.44 34.23
C GLU A 212 -18.48 5.73 33.10
N PHE A 213 -19.28 4.73 32.73
CA PHE A 213 -20.39 4.95 31.83
C PHE A 213 -21.32 5.94 32.52
N SER A 214 -21.42 7.15 31.97
CA SER A 214 -22.36 8.17 32.43
C SER A 214 -23.72 7.52 32.67
N GLY A 215 -24.22 7.59 33.91
CA GLY A 215 -25.46 6.94 34.35
C GLY A 215 -26.73 7.49 33.71
N GLN A 216 -26.62 8.32 32.67
CA GLN A 216 -27.74 8.75 31.86
C GLN A 216 -28.18 7.60 30.95
N THR A 217 -29.01 6.70 31.48
CA THR A 217 -29.70 5.70 30.69
C THR A 217 -30.79 6.39 29.87
N ILE A 218 -30.48 6.76 28.62
CA ILE A 218 -31.49 7.25 27.68
C ILE A 218 -32.41 6.06 27.34
N PRO A 219 -33.73 6.12 27.62
CA PRO A 219 -34.66 5.07 27.21
C PRO A 219 -34.53 4.85 25.70
N MET A 220 -34.44 3.60 25.26
CA MET A 220 -34.25 3.23 23.84
C MET A 220 -32.90 3.65 23.22
N GLY A 221 -31.94 4.12 24.02
CA GLY A 221 -30.54 4.32 23.62
C GLY A 221 -30.23 5.63 22.89
N SER A 222 -31.20 6.26 22.23
CA SER A 222 -31.05 7.59 21.63
C SER A 222 -32.19 8.52 22.04
N GLU A 223 -31.88 9.80 22.15
CA GLU A 223 -32.83 10.84 22.56
C GLU A 223 -34.02 10.93 21.59
N HIS A 224 -33.75 10.83 20.29
CA HIS A 224 -34.78 10.88 19.25
C HIS A 224 -35.71 9.67 19.32
N LEU A 225 -35.19 8.48 19.64
CA LEU A 225 -36.03 7.30 19.85
C LEU A 225 -36.88 7.45 21.10
N ALA A 226 -36.32 8.02 22.18
CA ALA A 226 -37.06 8.31 23.40
C ALA A 226 -38.21 9.30 23.14
N GLU A 227 -37.99 10.34 22.32
CA GLU A 227 -39.02 11.30 21.93
C GLU A 227 -40.13 10.68 21.09
N VAL A 228 -39.79 9.90 20.05
CA VAL A 228 -40.78 9.23 19.19
C VAL A 228 -41.61 8.21 19.98
N TRP A 229 -41.00 7.52 20.94
CA TRP A 229 -41.71 6.57 21.80
C TRP A 229 -42.59 7.23 22.86
N GLN A 230 -42.41 8.52 23.12
CA GLN A 230 -43.31 9.32 23.96
C GLN A 230 -44.55 9.81 23.18
N THR A 231 -45.04 9.03 22.21
CA THR A 231 -46.30 9.33 21.53
C THR A 231 -47.46 9.11 22.49
N ALA A 232 -47.90 10.20 23.13
CA ALA A 232 -49.05 10.26 24.02
C ALA A 232 -50.37 10.25 23.24
N VAL A 233 -50.56 9.28 22.35
CA VAL A 233 -51.82 9.10 21.62
C VAL A 233 -52.59 7.99 22.32
N ALA A 234 -53.63 8.36 23.08
CA ALA A 234 -54.56 7.38 23.61
C ALA A 234 -55.44 6.88 22.45
N PRO A 235 -55.92 5.62 22.46
CA PRO A 235 -56.84 5.10 21.44
C PRO A 235 -58.10 5.97 21.24
N SER A 236 -58.48 6.73 22.26
CA SER A 236 -59.60 7.68 22.26
C SER A 236 -59.37 8.89 21.34
N ASP A 237 -58.12 9.37 21.22
CA ASP A 237 -57.80 10.55 20.42
C ASP A 237 -57.87 10.26 18.91
N LEU A 238 -57.80 8.97 18.54
CA LEU A 238 -57.93 8.52 17.15
C LEU A 238 -59.38 8.52 16.64
N GLN A 239 -60.38 8.53 17.52
CA GLN A 239 -61.79 8.60 17.12
C GLN A 239 -62.17 9.98 16.57
N MET A 240 -61.55 11.05 17.09
CA MET A 240 -61.82 12.44 16.67
C MET A 240 -61.37 12.77 15.25
N LEU A 241 -60.43 11.98 14.69
CA LEU A 241 -59.93 12.15 13.32
C LEU A 241 -60.97 11.78 12.26
N GLY A 242 -61.95 10.94 12.60
CA GLY A 242 -63.04 10.56 11.69
C GLY A 242 -64.12 11.63 11.53
N GLU A 243 -64.35 12.46 12.56
CA GLU A 243 -65.37 13.51 12.57
C GLU A 243 -64.86 14.83 11.97
N GLN A 244 -63.54 15.04 11.94
CA GLN A 244 -62.90 16.26 11.40
C GLN A 244 -62.60 16.22 9.90
N VAL A 245 -63.16 15.26 9.15
CA VAL A 245 -63.20 15.38 7.68
C VAL A 245 -64.22 16.45 7.31
N SER A 246 -63.87 17.71 7.57
CA SER A 246 -64.63 18.87 7.16
C SER A 246 -64.78 18.83 5.64
N SER A 247 -65.97 18.50 5.14
CA SER A 247 -66.27 18.67 3.73
C SER A 247 -65.93 20.11 3.35
N MET A 248 -65.12 20.31 2.31
CA MET A 248 -64.72 21.65 1.92
C MET A 248 -65.95 22.46 1.54
N ASP A 249 -66.22 23.53 2.30
CA ASP A 249 -67.34 24.42 2.04
C ASP A 249 -67.20 25.14 0.69
N LEU A 250 -68.23 25.00 -0.14
CA LEU A 250 -68.29 25.57 -1.49
C LEU A 250 -68.36 27.10 -1.43
N LEU A 251 -69.11 27.66 -0.50
CA LEU A 251 -69.28 29.11 -0.36
C LEU A 251 -67.95 29.78 0.02
N ALA A 252 -67.22 29.20 0.98
CA ALA A 252 -65.89 29.65 1.36
C ALA A 252 -64.86 29.51 0.22
N ALA A 253 -65.00 28.49 -0.64
CA ALA A 253 -64.10 28.31 -1.78
C ALA A 253 -64.38 29.36 -2.88
N MET A 254 -65.66 29.62 -3.18
CA MET A 254 -66.08 30.58 -4.22
C MET A 254 -65.79 32.02 -3.83
N SER A 255 -66.10 32.43 -2.59
CA SER A 255 -65.78 33.77 -2.10
C SER A 255 -64.28 34.09 -2.15
N ARG A 256 -63.41 33.09 -2.03
CA ARG A 256 -61.96 33.24 -2.20
C ARG A 256 -61.53 33.34 -3.65
N LEU A 257 -62.22 32.67 -4.57
CA LEU A 257 -61.97 32.78 -6.00
C LEU A 257 -62.39 34.15 -6.54
N ASP A 258 -63.54 34.67 -6.07
CA ASP A 258 -64.10 35.99 -6.45
C ASP A 258 -63.15 37.17 -6.19
N ILE A 259 -62.18 37.00 -5.27
CA ILE A 259 -61.14 38.02 -5.01
C ILE A 259 -60.22 38.19 -6.22
N TYR A 260 -60.02 37.13 -7.00
CA TYR A 260 -59.05 37.08 -8.10
C TYR A 260 -59.71 37.12 -9.47
N CYS A 261 -60.79 36.36 -9.67
CA CYS A 261 -61.46 36.25 -10.96
C CYS A 261 -62.96 36.28 -10.72
N ARG A 262 -63.59 37.42 -11.00
CA ARG A 262 -65.03 37.58 -10.89
C ARG A 262 -65.71 37.24 -12.21
N ASP A 263 -65.13 37.71 -13.30
CA ASP A 263 -65.53 37.46 -14.69
C ASP A 263 -64.34 36.89 -15.50
N ASP A 264 -64.59 36.21 -16.64
CA ASP A 264 -63.53 35.54 -17.42
C ASP A 264 -62.44 36.51 -17.91
N SER A 265 -62.80 37.78 -18.14
CA SER A 265 -61.86 38.83 -18.54
C SER A 265 -60.85 39.20 -17.46
N ASP A 266 -61.18 38.98 -16.18
CA ASP A 266 -60.30 39.35 -15.07
C ASP A 266 -59.08 38.43 -14.99
N TYR A 267 -59.23 37.18 -15.49
CA TYR A 267 -58.16 36.19 -15.48
C TYR A 267 -56.94 36.61 -16.32
N GLU A 268 -57.18 37.27 -17.45
CA GLU A 268 -56.13 37.74 -18.37
C GLU A 268 -55.31 38.90 -17.77
N LEU A 269 -55.83 39.57 -16.74
CA LEU A 269 -55.18 40.70 -16.06
C LEU A 269 -54.30 40.26 -14.88
N LEU A 270 -54.34 38.97 -14.48
CA LEU A 270 -53.60 38.44 -13.35
C LEU A 270 -52.14 38.12 -13.70
N THR A 271 -51.25 38.21 -12.71
CA THR A 271 -49.87 37.72 -12.87
C THR A 271 -49.82 36.19 -12.91
N ALA A 272 -48.76 35.60 -13.47
CA ALA A 272 -48.61 34.14 -13.57
C ALA A 272 -48.75 33.40 -12.23
N SER A 273 -48.26 33.98 -11.11
CA SER A 273 -48.42 33.40 -9.78
C SER A 273 -49.87 33.46 -9.27
N GLU A 274 -50.60 34.51 -9.63
CA GLU A 274 -52.00 34.69 -9.22
C GLU A 274 -52.94 33.83 -10.06
N GLN A 275 -52.64 33.63 -11.34
CA GLN A 275 -53.32 32.67 -12.21
C GLN A 275 -53.27 31.26 -11.63
N THR A 276 -52.08 30.77 -11.23
CA THR A 276 -51.97 29.45 -10.59
C THR A 276 -52.75 29.35 -9.28
N ARG A 277 -52.86 30.45 -8.53
CA ARG A 277 -53.63 30.49 -7.28
C ARG A 277 -55.14 30.49 -7.57
N ALA A 278 -55.59 31.23 -8.57
CA ALA A 278 -56.96 31.25 -9.04
C ALA A 278 -57.38 29.87 -9.56
N ASP A 279 -56.55 29.23 -10.38
CA ASP A 279 -56.77 27.85 -10.84
C ASP A 279 -56.92 26.89 -9.66
N LEU A 280 -56.03 26.92 -8.67
CA LEU A 280 -56.13 26.04 -7.49
C LEU A 280 -57.41 26.28 -6.68
N LEU A 281 -57.87 27.54 -6.59
CA LEU A 281 -59.12 27.88 -5.93
C LEU A 281 -60.34 27.43 -6.77
N GLN A 282 -60.25 27.51 -8.09
CA GLN A 282 -61.23 26.97 -9.02
C GLN A 282 -61.35 25.45 -8.85
N TRP A 283 -60.22 24.72 -8.85
CA TRP A 283 -60.17 23.28 -8.58
C TRP A 283 -60.73 22.93 -7.20
N ARG A 284 -60.45 23.77 -6.19
CA ARG A 284 -61.00 23.60 -4.85
C ARG A 284 -62.52 23.75 -4.86
N ALA A 285 -63.05 24.80 -5.47
CA ALA A 285 -64.49 25.05 -5.57
C ALA A 285 -65.20 23.95 -6.38
N LEU A 286 -64.64 23.53 -7.51
CA LEU A 286 -65.18 22.42 -8.31
C LEU A 286 -65.19 21.10 -7.54
N ARG A 287 -64.13 20.78 -6.77
CA ARG A 287 -64.12 19.56 -5.94
C ARG A 287 -65.09 19.64 -4.76
N SER A 288 -65.35 20.82 -4.24
CA SER A 288 -66.43 21.05 -3.27
C SER A 288 -67.81 20.82 -3.87
N SER A 289 -68.06 21.27 -5.10
CA SER A 289 -69.38 21.17 -5.76
C SER A 289 -69.69 19.78 -6.35
N VAL A 290 -68.77 18.81 -6.24
CA VAL A 290 -69.01 17.41 -6.67
C VAL A 290 -70.17 16.80 -5.90
N PHE A 291 -70.26 17.05 -4.59
CA PHE A 291 -71.30 16.48 -3.74
C PHE A 291 -72.69 17.00 -4.08
N ASP A 292 -72.79 18.24 -4.55
CA ASP A 292 -74.04 18.89 -4.96
C ASP A 292 -74.38 18.66 -6.44
N ASN A 293 -73.56 17.90 -7.18
CA ASN A 293 -73.65 17.66 -8.64
C ASN A 293 -73.67 18.92 -9.53
N MET A 294 -73.36 20.09 -8.98
CA MET A 294 -73.46 21.36 -9.71
C MET A 294 -72.34 21.55 -10.74
N PHE A 295 -71.21 20.84 -10.59
CA PHE A 295 -70.08 20.88 -11.52
C PHE A 295 -70.45 20.56 -12.98
N ARG A 296 -71.55 19.85 -13.23
CA ARG A 296 -71.99 19.49 -14.59
C ARG A 296 -72.54 20.67 -15.39
N LYS A 297 -72.95 21.75 -14.71
CA LYS A 297 -73.48 22.96 -15.34
C LYS A 297 -72.38 23.94 -15.77
N VAL A 298 -71.12 23.65 -15.42
CA VAL A 298 -69.97 24.52 -15.71
C VAL A 298 -69.42 24.22 -17.10
N ASP A 299 -69.16 25.27 -17.88
CA ASP A 299 -68.40 25.15 -19.13
C ASP A 299 -66.91 24.91 -18.81
N PRO A 300 -66.30 23.80 -19.27
CA PRO A 300 -64.89 23.47 -19.00
C PRO A 300 -63.89 24.48 -19.57
N SER A 301 -64.32 25.39 -20.45
CA SER A 301 -63.47 26.42 -21.04
C SER A 301 -63.52 27.78 -20.33
N SER A 302 -64.40 27.96 -19.35
CA SER A 302 -64.54 29.21 -18.57
C SER A 302 -63.82 29.13 -17.22
N HIS A 303 -63.22 30.25 -16.80
CA HIS A 303 -62.47 30.37 -15.55
C HIS A 303 -63.30 30.99 -14.41
N SER A 304 -64.31 31.79 -14.73
CA SER A 304 -65.11 32.59 -13.80
C SER A 304 -66.23 31.83 -13.07
N LEU A 305 -66.46 30.55 -13.40
CA LEU A 305 -67.50 29.71 -12.79
C LEU A 305 -68.87 30.42 -12.61
N ALA A 306 -69.23 31.31 -13.55
CA ALA A 306 -70.38 32.21 -13.42
C ALA A 306 -71.71 31.47 -13.18
N THR A 307 -71.89 30.31 -13.79
CA THR A 307 -73.10 29.47 -13.62
C THR A 307 -73.23 28.87 -12.22
N LEU A 308 -72.11 28.53 -11.56
CA LEU A 308 -72.14 28.11 -10.16
C LEU A 308 -72.42 29.29 -9.24
N ARG A 309 -71.99 30.48 -9.64
CA ARG A 309 -72.16 31.70 -8.86
C ARG A 309 -73.61 32.15 -8.76
N GLU A 310 -74.35 32.12 -9.85
CA GLU A 310 -75.78 32.48 -9.85
C GLU A 310 -76.61 31.59 -8.92
N GLU A 311 -76.24 30.32 -8.80
CA GLU A 311 -76.93 29.32 -7.96
C GLU A 311 -76.53 29.43 -6.48
N VAL A 312 -75.27 29.80 -6.19
CA VAL A 312 -74.76 29.95 -4.82
C VAL A 312 -75.03 31.35 -4.24
N PHE A 313 -75.17 32.37 -5.09
CA PHE A 313 -75.50 33.76 -4.75
C PHE A 313 -76.66 34.28 -5.62
N PRO A 314 -77.94 34.01 -5.26
CA PRO A 314 -79.07 34.50 -6.05
C PRO A 314 -79.16 36.04 -6.05
N GLN A 315 -79.40 36.63 -7.22
CA GLN A 315 -79.67 38.05 -7.39
C GLN A 315 -81.03 38.42 -6.77
N PRO A 316 -81.23 39.65 -6.24
CA PRO A 316 -82.45 40.04 -5.52
C PRO A 316 -83.72 40.16 -6.39
N SER A 317 -83.68 39.75 -7.66
CA SER A 317 -84.81 39.84 -8.59
C SER A 317 -85.76 38.62 -8.61
N ASP A 318 -85.42 37.51 -7.95
CA ASP A 318 -86.21 36.26 -8.02
C ASP A 318 -87.06 35.96 -6.76
N ILE A 319 -87.28 36.94 -5.87
CA ILE A 319 -88.10 36.78 -4.65
C ILE A 319 -89.61 36.97 -4.90
N GLU A 320 -90.02 37.51 -6.05
CA GLU A 320 -91.44 37.58 -6.37
C GLU A 320 -91.91 36.30 -7.09
N MET A 321 -92.46 35.40 -6.27
CA MET A 321 -93.51 34.41 -6.57
C MET A 321 -93.17 33.04 -5.99
N VAL A 322 -93.29 32.86 -4.67
CA VAL A 322 -94.09 31.81 -4.01
C VAL A 322 -94.16 32.20 -2.51
N SER A 323 -95.03 33.15 -2.19
CA SER A 323 -95.55 33.30 -0.82
C SER A 323 -96.99 32.81 -0.83
N HIS A 324 -97.18 31.50 -0.66
CA HIS A 324 -98.43 30.89 -0.20
C HIS A 324 -98.17 29.40 0.01
N ASP A 325 -97.92 28.99 1.25
CA ASP A 325 -98.88 28.18 2.00
C ASP A 325 -98.25 27.51 3.23
N THR A 326 -98.90 27.74 4.38
CA THR A 326 -98.92 26.91 5.61
C THR A 326 -97.58 26.74 6.35
N SER A 327 -97.29 27.32 7.52
CA SER A 327 -98.13 27.60 8.70
C SER A 327 -99.17 26.51 8.98
N SER A 328 -98.71 25.35 9.45
CA SER A 328 -99.53 24.47 10.29
C SER A 328 -98.67 23.49 11.09
N ALA A 329 -99.08 23.30 12.35
CA ALA A 329 -98.64 22.35 13.37
C ALA A 329 -97.31 22.68 14.09
N MET A 330 -97.33 23.36 15.24
CA MET A 330 -97.86 23.01 16.58
C MET A 330 -96.72 22.56 17.50
N GLU A 331 -96.45 23.44 18.47
CA GLU A 331 -95.90 23.12 19.77
C GLU A 331 -96.78 22.12 20.54
N VAL A 332 -96.17 21.61 21.62
CA VAL A 332 -96.77 21.16 22.89
C VAL A 332 -96.87 19.64 23.06
N GLY A 333 -96.12 19.14 24.05
CA GLY A 333 -96.37 17.86 24.72
C GLY A 333 -95.11 17.17 25.19
#